data_AF-A0A665T586-F1
#
_entry.id   AF-A0A665T586-F1
#
_cell.length_a   1.000
_cell.length_b   1.000
_cell.length_c   1.000
_cell.angle_alpha   90.00
_cell.angle_beta   90.00
_cell.angle_gamma   90.00
#
_symmetry.space_group_name_H-M   'P 1'
#
loop_
_entity.id
_entity.type
_entity.pdbx_description
1 polymer ?
#
loop_
_entity_poly.entity_id
_entity_poly.type
_entity_poly.pdbx_seq_one_letter_code
_entity_poly.pdbx_strand_id
1 'polypeptide(L)'
;MEANGASCEQPQKRTGARDKQNGKSADLSIRERRQKDKEERLSLVLWRRPATTLHYFLLETIIKLKEWTLKLWQRRGAVFLFLLLCCVFSIAYYTEGRHQQYVQYLEVKFLWCAYWVGLGILSSVGLGTGLHTFLLYLGPHIASVTLAAYECGSTDFPEPPYPDQIVCPEGETVEGSISLFSIMSKVRLEAFMWGAGTAIGELPPYFMARAARQSGADPDDDDYEEFEEMLEKAEGAQDFVTRAKLGVQHMVQKVGFFGIMACASIPNPLFDLAGITCGHFLVPFWTFFGATLIGKAIIKMHIQLQFQFLDFEYYSSSVS
;
A
#
# COMPACT_ATOMS: atom_id res chain seq x y z
N MET A 1 -39.96 83.18 -31.36
CA MET A 1 -39.97 81.98 -30.49
C MET A 1 -39.35 80.86 -31.30
N GLU A 2 -38.10 80.59 -30.98
CA GLU A 2 -37.12 79.88 -31.82
C GLU A 2 -37.29 78.37 -31.75
N ALA A 3 -36.98 77.70 -32.86
CA ALA A 3 -37.04 76.26 -33.04
C ALA A 3 -35.67 75.61 -32.77
N ASN A 4 -35.69 74.50 -32.03
CA ASN A 4 -34.53 73.66 -31.70
C ASN A 4 -34.02 72.87 -32.92
N GLY A 5 -32.71 72.88 -33.13
CA GLY A 5 -31.97 71.90 -33.92
C GLY A 5 -30.71 71.49 -33.15
N ALA A 6 -30.59 70.21 -32.80
CA ALA A 6 -29.38 69.64 -32.19
C ALA A 6 -28.91 68.45 -33.03
N SER A 7 -27.70 68.57 -33.57
CA SER A 7 -27.00 67.58 -34.40
C SER A 7 -26.09 66.69 -33.53
N CYS A 8 -25.93 65.44 -33.95
CA CYS A 8 -25.12 64.39 -33.31
C CYS A 8 -23.64 64.75 -33.14
N GLU A 9 -23.09 64.52 -31.94
CA GLU A 9 -21.64 64.36 -31.71
C GLU A 9 -21.30 62.89 -31.41
N GLN A 10 -20.24 62.40 -32.05
CA GLN A 10 -19.71 61.03 -31.95
C GLN A 10 -18.98 60.76 -30.62
N PRO A 11 -18.98 59.53 -30.10
CA PRO A 11 -18.20 59.17 -28.93
C PRO A 11 -16.73 58.87 -29.28
N GLN A 12 -15.83 59.61 -28.63
CA GLN A 12 -14.38 59.42 -28.64
C GLN A 12 -14.01 58.01 -28.11
N LYS A 13 -13.48 57.15 -28.99
CA LYS A 13 -12.86 55.87 -28.62
C LYS A 13 -11.59 56.14 -27.80
N ARG A 14 -11.62 55.87 -26.48
CA ARG A 14 -10.41 55.65 -25.67
C ARG A 14 -9.70 54.38 -26.15
N THR A 15 -8.52 54.56 -26.75
CA THR A 15 -7.55 53.50 -27.04
C THR A 15 -6.92 52.98 -25.74
N GLY A 16 -7.64 52.11 -25.05
CA GLY A 16 -7.14 51.30 -23.93
C GLY A 16 -6.87 49.87 -24.38
N ALA A 17 -5.90 49.67 -25.26
CA ALA A 17 -5.47 48.35 -25.74
C ALA A 17 -3.94 48.24 -25.67
N ARG A 18 -3.38 48.27 -24.47
CA ARG A 18 -1.95 47.96 -24.25
C ARG A 18 -1.64 47.02 -23.08
N ASP A 19 -2.61 46.70 -22.21
CA ASP A 19 -2.34 45.86 -21.03
C ASP A 19 -2.65 44.35 -21.18
N LYS A 20 -3.21 43.90 -22.32
CA LYS A 20 -3.50 42.46 -22.54
C LYS A 20 -2.37 41.65 -23.19
N GLN A 21 -1.32 42.30 -23.71
CA GLN A 21 -0.21 41.61 -24.39
C GLN A 21 0.94 41.22 -23.43
N ASN A 22 1.18 42.00 -22.38
CA ASN A 22 2.26 41.72 -21.42
C ASN A 22 2.04 40.44 -20.61
N GLY A 23 0.80 40.06 -20.33
CA GLY A 23 0.49 38.82 -19.60
C GLY A 23 0.82 37.54 -20.38
N LYS A 24 0.65 37.53 -21.71
CA LYS A 24 0.93 36.36 -22.54
C LYS A 24 2.43 36.10 -22.73
N SER A 25 3.23 37.15 -22.88
CA SER A 25 4.68 37.01 -23.05
C SER A 25 5.36 36.56 -21.75
N ALA A 26 4.91 37.07 -20.60
CA ALA A 26 5.40 36.62 -19.30
C ALA A 26 5.02 35.15 -19.04
N ASP A 27 3.77 34.75 -19.33
CA ASP A 27 3.31 33.37 -19.17
C ASP A 27 4.06 32.37 -20.07
N LEU A 28 4.32 32.74 -21.34
CA LEU A 28 5.15 31.94 -22.25
C LEU A 28 6.58 31.77 -21.73
N SER A 29 7.21 32.85 -21.24
CA SER A 29 8.57 32.78 -20.70
C SER A 29 8.68 31.93 -19.42
N ILE A 30 7.61 31.88 -18.62
CA ILE A 30 7.53 31.04 -17.42
C ILE A 30 7.38 29.57 -17.82
N ARG A 31 6.55 29.26 -18.83
CA ARG A 31 6.39 27.90 -19.38
C ARG A 31 7.69 27.37 -19.96
N GLU A 32 8.40 28.17 -20.77
CA GLU A 32 9.70 27.78 -21.34
C GLU A 32 10.75 27.49 -20.26
N ARG A 33 10.79 28.29 -19.18
CA ARG A 33 11.67 28.02 -18.03
C ARG A 33 11.30 26.73 -17.32
N ARG A 34 10.01 26.50 -17.06
CA ARG A 34 9.52 25.26 -16.43
C ARG A 34 9.88 24.03 -17.26
N GLN A 35 9.72 24.10 -18.57
CA GLN A 35 10.03 23.00 -19.48
C GLN A 35 11.53 22.69 -19.50
N LYS A 36 12.37 23.74 -19.51
CA LYS A 36 13.82 23.57 -19.38
C LYS A 36 14.23 22.97 -18.02
N ASP A 37 13.60 23.42 -16.93
CA ASP A 37 13.84 22.84 -15.60
C ASP A 37 13.40 21.36 -15.56
N LYS A 38 12.32 20.98 -16.25
CA LYS A 38 11.84 19.59 -16.40
C LYS A 38 12.88 18.73 -17.13
N GLU A 39 13.36 19.19 -18.29
CA GLU A 39 14.42 18.51 -19.05
C GLU A 39 15.71 18.35 -18.24
N GLU A 40 16.08 19.38 -17.47
CA GLU A 40 17.23 19.30 -16.58
C GLU A 40 17.03 18.26 -15.47
N ARG A 41 15.85 18.20 -14.83
CA ARG A 41 15.50 17.18 -13.82
C ARG A 41 15.54 15.76 -14.39
N LEU A 42 14.94 15.54 -15.56
CA LEU A 42 14.97 14.24 -16.26
C LEU A 42 16.39 13.82 -16.65
N SER A 43 17.30 14.78 -16.84
CA SER A 43 18.72 14.50 -17.11
C SER A 43 19.52 14.08 -15.88
N LEU A 44 19.03 14.31 -14.67
CA LEU A 44 19.70 14.04 -13.38
C LEU A 44 19.58 12.57 -12.96
N VAL A 45 19.98 11.65 -13.83
CA VAL A 45 20.05 10.23 -13.48
C VAL A 45 21.41 9.91 -12.87
N LEU A 46 21.46 9.07 -11.83
CA LEU A 46 22.70 8.62 -11.20
C LEU A 46 23.71 8.09 -12.23
N TRP A 47 23.21 7.41 -13.27
CA TRP A 47 24.03 6.83 -14.32
C TRP A 47 24.31 7.77 -15.51
N ARG A 48 23.76 8.99 -15.54
CA ARG A 48 24.06 9.97 -16.58
C ARG A 48 24.97 11.09 -16.07
N ARG A 49 24.73 11.54 -14.83
CA ARG A 49 25.50 12.62 -14.19
C ARG A 49 25.70 12.35 -12.69
N PRO A 50 26.55 11.37 -12.32
CA PRO A 50 26.65 10.88 -10.94
C PRO A 50 27.03 11.97 -9.93
N ALA A 51 28.01 12.82 -10.26
CA ALA A 51 28.51 13.85 -9.35
C ALA A 51 27.47 14.96 -9.07
N THR A 52 26.76 15.43 -10.11
CA THR A 52 25.73 16.47 -9.93
C THR A 52 24.51 15.94 -9.22
N THR A 53 24.06 14.73 -9.56
CA THR A 53 22.92 14.09 -8.88
C THR A 53 23.23 13.85 -7.41
N LEU A 54 24.44 13.36 -7.07
CA LEU A 54 24.85 13.17 -5.67
C LEU A 54 24.95 14.50 -4.92
N HIS A 55 25.50 15.55 -5.55
CA HIS A 55 25.59 16.88 -4.93
C HIS A 55 24.21 17.45 -4.59
N TYR A 56 23.27 17.44 -5.54
CA TYR A 56 21.92 17.92 -5.30
C TYR A 56 21.18 17.06 -4.27
N PHE A 57 21.34 15.74 -4.33
CA PHE A 57 20.78 14.83 -3.32
C PHE A 57 21.28 15.15 -1.91
N LEU A 58 22.59 15.37 -1.73
CA LEU A 58 23.17 15.71 -0.44
C LEU A 58 22.67 17.08 0.06
N LEU A 59 22.60 18.08 -0.82
CA LEU A 59 22.12 19.41 -0.48
C LEU A 59 20.65 19.36 -0.02
N GLU A 60 19.78 18.70 -0.79
CA GLU A 60 18.37 18.53 -0.46
C GLU A 60 18.21 17.76 0.85
N THR A 61 19.01 16.71 1.05
CA THR A 61 19.02 15.93 2.30
C THR A 61 19.38 16.81 3.50
N ILE A 62 20.38 17.68 3.38
CA ILE A 62 20.75 18.62 4.46
C ILE A 62 19.64 19.64 4.73
N ILE A 63 19.03 20.21 3.68
CA ILE A 63 17.93 21.18 3.80
C ILE A 63 16.75 20.54 4.51
N LYS A 64 16.34 19.34 4.08
CA LYS A 64 15.25 18.59 4.72
C LYS A 64 15.62 18.24 6.15
N LEU A 65 16.83 17.73 6.41
CA LEU A 65 17.27 17.41 7.77
C LEU A 65 17.18 18.64 8.69
N LYS A 66 17.59 19.83 8.21
CA LYS A 66 17.45 21.09 8.95
C LYS A 66 15.98 21.45 9.21
N GLU A 67 15.12 21.31 8.21
CA GLU A 67 13.68 21.59 8.35
C GLU A 67 13.02 20.66 9.37
N TRP A 68 13.30 19.36 9.28
CA TRP A 68 12.78 18.34 10.20
C TRP A 68 13.30 18.52 11.62
N THR A 69 14.59 18.83 11.80
CA THR A 69 15.17 19.10 13.12
C THR A 69 14.57 20.35 13.76
N LEU A 70 14.32 21.42 13.00
CA LEU A 70 13.61 22.61 13.51
C LEU A 70 12.17 22.29 13.90
N LYS A 71 11.43 21.52 13.10
CA LYS A 71 10.07 21.06 13.44
C LYS A 71 10.06 20.18 14.69
N LEU A 72 11.04 19.28 14.84
CA LEU A 72 11.21 18.47 16.05
C LEU A 72 11.51 19.33 17.27
N TRP A 73 12.39 20.33 17.11
CA TRP A 73 12.76 21.25 18.18
C TRP A 73 11.59 22.11 18.66
N GLN A 74 10.74 22.57 17.73
CA GLN A 74 9.48 23.25 18.08
C GLN A 74 8.56 22.35 18.92
N ARG A 75 8.61 21.03 18.72
CA ARG A 75 7.87 20.02 19.50
C ARG A 75 8.72 19.34 20.58
N ARG A 76 9.71 20.04 21.14
CA ARG A 76 10.64 19.50 22.16
C ARG A 76 9.98 18.74 23.32
N GLY A 77 8.79 19.15 23.76
CA GLY A 77 8.06 18.46 24.83
C GLY A 77 7.59 17.07 24.44
N ALA A 78 7.07 16.91 23.22
CA ALA A 78 6.66 15.61 22.69
C ALA A 78 7.87 14.70 22.45
N VAL A 79 8.98 15.26 21.94
CA VAL A 79 10.25 14.52 21.78
C VAL A 79 10.77 14.05 23.14
N PHE A 80 10.76 14.92 24.16
CA PHE A 80 11.19 14.55 25.50
C PHE A 80 10.31 13.47 26.12
N LEU A 81 8.98 13.58 25.98
CA LEU A 81 8.04 12.56 26.44
C LEU A 81 8.30 11.21 25.74
N PHE A 82 8.53 11.22 24.44
CA PHE A 82 8.86 10.03 23.67
C PHE A 82 10.19 9.42 24.13
N LEU A 83 11.24 10.22 24.31
CA LEU A 83 12.53 9.76 24.82
C LEU A 83 12.40 9.18 26.24
N LEU A 84 11.62 9.80 27.12
CA LEU A 84 11.34 9.30 28.46
C LEU A 84 10.65 7.94 28.40
N LEU A 85 9.62 7.79 27.55
CA LEU A 85 8.94 6.50 27.34
C LEU A 85 9.91 5.44 26.83
N CYS A 86 10.72 5.76 25.81
CA CYS A 86 11.75 4.85 25.31
C CYS A 86 12.74 4.43 26.39
N CYS A 87 13.23 5.37 27.21
CA CYS A 87 14.10 5.06 28.33
C CYS A 87 13.44 4.12 29.34
N VAL A 88 12.18 4.35 29.70
CA VAL A 88 11.43 3.47 30.61
C VAL A 88 11.27 2.07 30.01
N PHE A 89 10.92 1.97 28.73
CA PHE A 89 10.84 0.69 28.02
C PHE A 89 12.19 -0.03 27.94
N SER A 90 13.28 0.69 27.66
CA SER A 90 14.63 0.12 27.65
C SER A 90 15.03 -0.38 29.03
N ILE A 91 14.79 0.39 30.09
CA ILE A 91 15.05 -0.06 31.46
C ILE A 91 14.25 -1.32 31.77
N ALA A 92 12.95 -1.35 31.45
CA ALA A 92 12.12 -2.54 31.63
C ALA A 92 12.65 -3.76 30.86
N TYR A 93 13.19 -3.57 29.66
CA TYR A 93 13.79 -4.63 28.84
C TYR A 93 15.10 -5.18 29.43
N TYR A 94 15.96 -4.32 29.99
CA TYR A 94 17.25 -4.73 30.56
C TYR A 94 17.15 -5.23 32.00
N THR A 95 16.11 -4.86 32.74
CA THR A 95 15.91 -5.35 34.11
C THR A 95 15.48 -6.82 34.09
N GLU A 96 16.29 -7.69 34.71
CA GLU A 96 15.93 -9.08 34.91
C GLU A 96 14.73 -9.22 35.87
N GLY A 97 13.72 -9.98 35.49
CA GLY A 97 12.54 -10.21 36.32
C GLY A 97 11.53 -11.19 35.73
N ARG A 98 10.42 -11.41 36.42
CA ARG A 98 9.33 -12.29 35.93
C ARG A 98 8.71 -11.78 34.62
N HIS A 99 8.76 -10.47 34.38
CA HIS A 99 8.31 -9.85 33.13
C HIS A 99 9.18 -10.26 31.93
N GLN A 100 10.42 -10.73 32.15
CA GLN A 100 11.32 -11.14 31.06
C GLN A 100 10.77 -12.30 30.22
N GLN A 101 9.98 -13.20 30.82
CA GLN A 101 9.30 -14.28 30.09
C GLN A 101 8.30 -13.72 29.06
N TYR A 102 7.55 -12.68 29.44
CA TYR A 102 6.61 -12.01 28.54
C TYR A 102 7.35 -11.19 27.49
N VAL A 103 8.44 -10.51 27.85
CA VAL A 103 9.26 -9.74 26.92
C VAL A 103 9.84 -10.64 25.83
N GLN A 104 10.43 -11.77 26.21
CA GLN A 104 10.97 -12.76 25.25
C GLN A 104 9.87 -13.35 24.36
N TYR A 105 8.72 -13.71 24.95
CA TYR A 105 7.57 -14.19 24.18
C TYR A 105 7.10 -13.14 23.16
N LEU A 106 6.94 -11.88 23.59
CA LEU A 106 6.54 -10.78 22.72
C LEU A 106 7.57 -10.50 21.64
N GLU A 107 8.87 -10.55 21.95
CA GLU A 107 9.95 -10.34 20.99
C GLU A 107 9.91 -11.40 19.88
N VAL A 108 9.85 -12.69 20.25
CA VAL A 108 9.77 -13.80 19.29
C VAL A 108 8.50 -13.69 18.45
N LYS A 109 7.33 -13.46 19.06
CA LYS A 109 6.07 -13.30 18.33
C LYS A 109 6.06 -12.05 17.44
N PHE A 110 6.64 -10.95 17.90
CA PHE A 110 6.71 -9.71 17.12
C PHE A 110 7.61 -9.88 15.90
N LEU A 111 8.80 -10.48 16.07
CA LEU A 111 9.70 -10.79 14.95
C LEU A 111 9.06 -11.76 13.96
N TRP A 112 8.33 -12.77 14.47
CA TRP A 112 7.58 -13.70 13.63
C TRP A 112 6.46 -13.01 12.82
N CYS A 113 5.66 -12.15 13.47
CA CYS A 113 4.66 -11.34 12.78
C CYS A 113 5.29 -10.39 11.76
N ALA A 114 6.38 -9.71 12.12
CA ALA A 114 7.10 -8.80 11.24
C ALA A 114 7.68 -9.52 10.02
N TYR A 115 8.18 -10.75 10.20
CA TYR A 115 8.63 -11.62 9.12
C TYR A 115 7.51 -11.91 8.12
N TRP A 116 6.33 -12.35 8.60
CA TRP A 116 5.19 -12.64 7.73
C TRP A 116 4.61 -11.39 7.05
N VAL A 117 4.54 -10.26 7.77
CA VAL A 117 4.16 -8.97 7.18
C VAL A 117 5.17 -8.56 6.10
N GLY A 118 6.47 -8.68 6.37
CA GLY A 118 7.53 -8.36 5.42
C GLY A 118 7.47 -9.23 4.15
N LEU A 119 7.29 -10.55 4.30
CA LEU A 119 7.05 -11.45 3.19
C LEU A 119 5.79 -11.07 2.40
N GLY A 120 4.72 -10.66 3.09
CA GLY A 120 3.51 -10.17 2.46
C GLY A 120 3.74 -8.91 1.62
N ILE A 121 4.49 -7.93 2.14
CA ILE A 121 4.83 -6.70 1.41
C ILE A 121 5.69 -7.03 0.18
N LEU A 122 6.74 -7.83 0.36
CA LEU A 122 7.63 -8.25 -0.74
C LEU A 122 6.88 -9.04 -1.81
N SER A 123 5.80 -9.74 -1.41
CA SER A 123 4.97 -10.49 -2.35
C SER A 123 4.08 -9.63 -3.25
N SER A 124 3.84 -8.36 -2.89
CA SER A 124 2.94 -7.46 -3.63
C SER A 124 3.64 -6.28 -4.32
N VAL A 125 4.81 -5.84 -3.85
CA VAL A 125 5.61 -4.80 -4.50
C VAL A 125 6.24 -5.35 -5.79
N GLY A 126 5.54 -5.31 -6.92
CA GLY A 126 6.12 -5.66 -8.23
C GLY A 126 5.22 -6.14 -9.37
N LEU A 127 3.92 -5.78 -9.44
CA LEU A 127 2.99 -6.16 -10.54
C LEU A 127 2.82 -7.68 -10.80
N GLY A 128 3.42 -8.56 -9.99
CA GLY A 128 3.48 -10.00 -10.23
C GLY A 128 2.66 -10.81 -9.22
N THR A 129 1.41 -11.10 -9.60
CA THR A 129 0.51 -12.15 -9.08
C THR A 129 0.80 -12.67 -7.64
N GLY A 130 0.23 -12.03 -6.62
CA GLY A 130 0.33 -12.48 -5.22
C GLY A 130 -0.19 -13.91 -4.95
N LEU A 131 -0.83 -14.54 -5.93
CA LEU A 131 -1.14 -15.98 -5.94
C LEU A 131 0.11 -16.86 -6.08
N HIS A 132 1.07 -16.48 -6.94
CA HIS A 132 2.28 -17.27 -7.14
C HIS A 132 3.16 -17.21 -5.88
N THR A 133 3.29 -16.03 -5.29
CA THR A 133 4.08 -15.85 -4.07
C THR A 133 3.43 -16.50 -2.83
N PHE A 134 2.09 -16.58 -2.79
CA PHE A 134 1.38 -17.40 -1.80
C PHE A 134 1.84 -18.86 -1.85
N LEU A 135 1.89 -19.47 -3.04
CA LEU A 135 2.32 -20.85 -3.23
C LEU A 135 3.80 -21.10 -2.90
N LEU A 136 4.63 -20.07 -2.85
CA LEU A 136 6.06 -20.21 -2.54
C LEU A 136 6.38 -20.11 -1.04
N TYR A 137 5.60 -19.32 -0.29
CA TYR A 137 5.90 -19.06 1.13
C TYR A 137 4.82 -19.59 2.07
N LEU A 138 3.60 -19.08 1.93
CA LEU A 138 2.52 -19.41 2.87
C LEU A 138 1.93 -20.80 2.60
N GLY A 139 1.80 -21.20 1.34
CA GLY A 139 1.31 -22.52 0.94
C GLY A 139 2.14 -23.68 1.51
N PRO A 140 3.47 -23.73 1.31
CA PRO A 140 4.33 -24.77 1.87
C PRO A 140 4.31 -24.78 3.40
N HIS A 141 4.22 -23.62 4.04
CA HIS A 141 4.06 -23.52 5.48
C HIS A 141 2.76 -24.18 5.96
N ILE A 142 1.61 -23.83 5.37
CA ILE A 142 0.32 -24.45 5.68
C ILE A 142 0.38 -25.96 5.45
N ALA A 143 0.98 -26.40 4.34
CA ALA A 143 1.13 -27.82 4.03
C ALA A 143 1.96 -28.57 5.09
N SER A 144 3.08 -27.99 5.55
CA SER A 144 3.93 -28.60 6.58
C SER A 144 3.21 -28.74 7.93
N VAL A 145 2.45 -27.72 8.34
CA VAL A 145 1.67 -27.73 9.58
C VAL A 145 0.50 -28.73 9.48
N THR A 146 -0.11 -28.83 8.30
CA THR A 146 -1.20 -29.79 8.03
C THR A 146 -0.68 -31.22 8.09
N LEU A 147 0.44 -31.51 7.42
CA LEU A 147 1.06 -32.83 7.44
C LEU A 147 1.44 -33.25 8.87
N ALA A 148 2.11 -32.35 9.61
CA ALA A 148 2.47 -32.60 11.00
C ALA A 148 1.24 -32.82 11.90
N ALA A 149 0.14 -32.09 11.66
CA ALA A 149 -1.09 -32.33 12.38
C ALA A 149 -1.61 -33.75 12.16
N TYR A 150 -1.71 -34.20 10.90
CA TYR A 150 -2.15 -35.57 10.56
C TYR A 150 -1.20 -36.66 11.08
N GLU A 151 0.11 -36.44 11.02
CA GLU A 151 1.11 -37.39 11.57
C GLU A 151 1.03 -37.49 13.09
N CYS A 152 0.85 -36.36 13.78
CA CYS A 152 0.83 -36.32 15.25
C CYS A 152 -0.55 -36.62 15.87
N GLY A 153 -1.63 -36.69 15.09
CA GLY A 153 -2.98 -36.81 15.65
C GLY A 153 -3.45 -35.54 16.39
N SER A 154 -2.70 -34.43 16.32
CA SER A 154 -2.92 -33.25 17.16
C SER A 154 -2.29 -31.98 16.57
N THR A 155 -2.81 -30.81 16.95
CA THR A 155 -2.22 -29.49 16.64
C THR A 155 -1.29 -28.96 17.76
N ASP A 156 -1.07 -29.75 18.80
CA ASP A 156 -0.26 -29.39 20.00
C ASP A 156 1.23 -29.71 19.84
N PHE A 157 1.75 -29.65 18.61
CA PHE A 157 3.18 -29.62 18.35
C PHE A 157 3.74 -28.19 18.59
N PRO A 158 5.07 -28.07 18.82
CA PRO A 158 5.73 -26.82 19.22
C PRO A 158 5.31 -25.62 18.38
N GLU A 159 5.17 -24.46 19.01
CA GLU A 159 4.83 -23.22 18.30
C GLU A 159 6.03 -22.68 17.50
N PRO A 160 5.78 -21.94 16.40
CA PRO A 160 6.85 -21.35 15.62
C PRO A 160 7.69 -20.34 16.45
N PRO A 161 8.99 -20.21 16.18
CA PRO A 161 9.72 -20.78 15.03
C PRO A 161 9.92 -22.30 15.13
N TYR A 162 9.47 -23.02 14.10
CA TYR A 162 9.59 -24.47 14.06
C TYR A 162 11.06 -24.85 13.82
N PRO A 163 11.58 -25.92 14.46
CA PRO A 163 12.82 -26.55 14.02
C PRO A 163 12.67 -27.08 12.57
N ASP A 164 13.77 -27.49 11.93
CA ASP A 164 13.77 -27.97 10.53
C ASP A 164 12.73 -29.07 10.24
N GLN A 165 12.30 -29.80 11.27
CA GLN A 165 11.21 -30.78 11.23
C GLN A 165 10.28 -30.58 12.43
N ILE A 166 8.96 -30.57 12.21
CA ILE A 166 7.97 -30.49 13.29
C ILE A 166 7.95 -31.84 14.00
N VAL A 167 8.39 -31.88 15.26
CA VAL A 167 8.44 -33.10 16.07
C VAL A 167 7.17 -33.22 16.91
N CYS A 168 6.53 -34.39 16.89
CA CYS A 168 5.37 -34.67 17.73
C CYS A 168 5.76 -34.71 19.23
N PRO A 169 4.93 -34.16 20.14
CA PRO A 169 5.20 -34.25 21.57
C PRO A 169 5.20 -35.70 22.06
N GLU A 170 6.02 -36.01 23.06
CA GLU A 170 6.04 -37.33 23.71
C GLU A 170 4.81 -37.48 24.63
N GLY A 171 3.72 -38.04 24.08
CA GLY A 171 2.46 -38.30 24.79
C GLY A 171 1.41 -38.86 23.83
N GLU A 172 0.55 -39.77 24.31
CA GLU A 172 -0.39 -40.59 23.55
C GLU A 172 -0.99 -39.88 22.32
N THR A 173 -0.83 -40.50 21.15
CA THR A 173 -1.62 -40.21 19.95
C THR A 173 -3.08 -40.40 20.30
N VAL A 174 -3.76 -39.31 20.66
CA VAL A 174 -5.20 -39.34 20.86
C VAL A 174 -5.80 -39.70 19.51
N GLU A 175 -6.56 -40.81 19.44
CA GLU A 175 -7.36 -41.21 18.27
C GLU A 175 -8.53 -40.21 18.04
N GLY A 176 -8.24 -38.92 18.04
CA GLY A 176 -9.16 -37.86 17.66
C GLY A 176 -8.97 -37.58 16.17
N SER A 177 -10.06 -37.63 15.40
CA SER A 177 -10.04 -37.08 14.06
C SER A 177 -9.71 -35.59 14.14
N ILE A 178 -8.56 -35.19 13.59
CA ILE A 178 -8.15 -33.79 13.54
C ILE A 178 -9.16 -33.04 12.67
N SER A 179 -9.81 -32.04 13.26
CA SER A 179 -10.67 -31.16 12.48
C SER A 179 -9.82 -30.18 11.67
N LEU A 180 -10.21 -29.96 10.41
CA LEU A 180 -9.62 -28.93 9.54
C LEU A 180 -9.65 -27.54 10.19
N PHE A 181 -10.69 -27.28 10.99
CA PHE A 181 -10.81 -26.03 11.75
C PHE A 181 -9.69 -25.86 12.79
N SER A 182 -9.19 -26.94 13.40
CA SER A 182 -8.06 -26.90 14.33
C SER A 182 -6.78 -26.46 13.61
N ILE A 183 -6.53 -27.04 12.43
CA ILE A 183 -5.36 -26.71 11.60
C ILE A 183 -5.45 -25.25 11.10
N MET A 184 -6.60 -24.84 10.59
CA MET A 184 -6.86 -23.45 10.18
C MET A 184 -6.66 -22.46 11.33
N SER A 185 -7.01 -22.85 12.56
CA SER A 185 -6.82 -22.02 13.74
C SER A 185 -5.34 -21.89 14.13
N LYS A 186 -4.55 -22.95 13.93
CA LYS A 186 -3.11 -22.97 14.22
C LYS A 186 -2.31 -22.04 13.28
N VAL A 187 -2.62 -22.00 11.98
CA VAL A 187 -1.92 -21.16 10.97
C VAL A 187 -2.50 -19.76 10.79
N ARG A 188 -3.52 -19.41 11.58
CA ARG A 188 -4.34 -18.20 11.37
C ARG A 188 -3.52 -16.93 11.48
N LEU A 189 -2.59 -16.88 12.45
CA LEU A 189 -1.82 -15.68 12.73
C LEU A 189 -0.87 -15.38 11.56
N GLU A 190 -0.13 -16.37 11.09
CA GLU A 190 0.81 -16.30 9.98
C GLU A 190 0.10 -15.85 8.71
N ALA A 191 -1.02 -16.49 8.38
CA ALA A 191 -1.80 -16.18 7.20
C ALA A 191 -2.44 -14.78 7.27
N PHE A 192 -2.90 -14.35 8.45
CA PHE A 192 -3.41 -12.99 8.65
C PHE A 192 -2.29 -11.94 8.50
N MET A 193 -1.12 -12.17 9.12
CA MET A 193 0.02 -11.25 9.05
C MET A 193 0.57 -11.14 7.63
N TRP A 194 0.64 -12.26 6.90
CA TRP A 194 0.95 -12.27 5.49
C TRP A 194 -0.06 -11.44 4.69
N GLY A 195 -1.36 -11.69 4.87
CA GLY A 195 -2.42 -10.93 4.21
C GLY A 195 -2.38 -9.43 4.55
N ALA A 196 -2.06 -9.06 5.78
CA ALA A 196 -1.85 -7.68 6.20
C ALA A 196 -0.64 -7.05 5.49
N GLY A 197 0.45 -7.80 5.35
CA GLY A 197 1.61 -7.39 4.56
C GLY A 197 1.24 -7.15 3.10
N THR A 198 0.46 -8.03 2.48
CA THR A 198 0.01 -7.83 1.09
C THR A 198 -0.80 -6.54 0.93
N ALA A 199 -1.72 -6.26 1.86
CA ALA A 199 -2.52 -5.03 1.85
C ALA A 199 -1.66 -3.77 2.01
N ILE A 200 -0.56 -3.84 2.78
CA ILE A 200 0.40 -2.73 2.91
C ILE A 200 1.18 -2.53 1.60
N GLY A 201 1.71 -3.59 1.01
CA GLY A 201 2.54 -3.48 -0.20
C GLY A 201 1.76 -3.03 -1.45
N GLU A 202 0.43 -3.10 -1.42
CA GLU A 202 -0.43 -2.59 -2.50
C GLU A 202 -0.98 -1.17 -2.24
N LEU A 203 -0.53 -0.48 -1.17
CA LEU A 203 -0.83 0.94 -0.94
C LEU A 203 -0.22 1.93 -1.96
N PRO A 204 0.91 1.68 -2.66
CA PRO A 204 1.54 2.68 -3.51
C PRO A 204 0.61 3.30 -4.57
N PRO A 205 -0.18 2.53 -5.36
CA PRO A 205 -1.09 3.10 -6.35
C PRO A 205 -2.15 4.05 -5.76
N TYR A 206 -2.62 3.78 -4.54
CA TYR A 206 -3.58 4.64 -3.85
C TYR A 206 -2.96 5.99 -3.48
N PHE A 207 -1.74 6.00 -2.92
CA PHE A 207 -1.07 7.24 -2.55
C PHE A 207 -0.62 8.05 -3.77
N MET A 208 -0.15 7.37 -4.82
CA MET A 208 0.22 8.02 -6.08
C MET A 208 -1.00 8.71 -6.71
N ALA A 209 -2.11 8.00 -6.88
CA ALA A 209 -3.35 8.56 -7.43
C ALA A 209 -3.90 9.72 -6.57
N ARG A 210 -3.80 9.61 -5.24
CA ARG A 210 -4.24 10.66 -4.31
C ARG A 210 -3.36 11.89 -4.40
N ALA A 211 -2.04 11.72 -4.45
CA ALA A 211 -1.08 12.81 -4.57
C ALA A 211 -1.27 13.57 -5.89
N ALA A 212 -1.38 12.85 -7.01
CA ALA A 212 -1.66 13.41 -8.33
C ALA A 212 -2.96 14.24 -8.35
N ARG A 213 -4.01 13.76 -7.69
CA ARG A 213 -5.28 14.51 -7.58
C ARG A 213 -5.15 15.77 -6.73
N GLN A 214 -4.39 15.71 -5.63
CA GLN A 214 -4.24 16.83 -4.69
C GLN A 214 -3.27 17.91 -5.17
N SER A 215 -2.25 17.55 -5.94
CA SER A 215 -1.33 18.51 -6.55
C SER A 215 -2.01 19.32 -7.66
N GLY A 216 -3.14 18.85 -8.19
CA GLY A 216 -3.82 19.49 -9.32
C GLY A 216 -2.90 19.59 -10.54
N ALA A 217 -2.06 18.57 -10.72
CA ALA A 217 -0.90 18.58 -11.59
C ALA A 217 -1.23 19.14 -12.99
N ASP A 218 -0.36 20.02 -13.47
CA ASP A 218 -0.25 20.37 -14.89
C ASP A 218 -0.11 19.03 -15.64
N PRO A 219 -0.84 18.77 -16.74
CA PRO A 219 -0.67 17.53 -17.52
C PRO A 219 0.78 17.27 -17.98
N ASP A 220 1.66 18.29 -17.90
CA ASP A 220 3.10 18.20 -18.15
C ASP A 220 3.95 17.86 -16.89
N ASP A 221 3.38 17.43 -15.75
CA ASP A 221 4.13 17.01 -14.55
C ASP A 221 4.57 15.53 -14.67
N ASP A 222 5.81 15.22 -14.29
CA ASP A 222 6.42 13.89 -14.42
C ASP A 222 5.61 12.83 -13.62
N ASP A 223 5.13 13.20 -12.43
CA ASP A 223 4.31 12.34 -11.57
C ASP A 223 2.93 12.02 -12.18
N TYR A 224 2.44 12.89 -13.08
CA TYR A 224 1.16 12.72 -13.76
C TYR A 224 1.29 11.86 -15.01
N GLU A 225 2.36 12.03 -15.80
CA GLU A 225 2.70 11.14 -16.92
C GLU A 225 2.95 9.71 -16.44
N GLU A 226 3.72 9.50 -15.37
CA GLU A 226 3.95 8.16 -14.78
C GLU A 226 2.64 7.52 -14.30
N PHE A 227 1.73 8.33 -13.75
CA PHE A 227 0.40 7.89 -13.36
C PHE A 227 -0.48 7.50 -14.57
N GLU A 228 -0.46 8.28 -15.65
CA GLU A 228 -1.17 7.95 -16.89
C GLU A 228 -0.60 6.69 -17.55
N GLU A 229 0.72 6.52 -17.61
CA GLU A 229 1.34 5.30 -18.13
C GLU A 229 0.97 4.05 -17.31
N MET A 230 0.91 4.16 -15.97
CA MET A 230 0.40 3.08 -15.11
C MET A 230 -1.08 2.79 -15.37
N LEU A 231 -1.87 3.83 -15.63
CA LEU A 231 -3.29 3.70 -15.98
C LEU A 231 -3.44 2.99 -17.33
N GLU A 232 -2.70 3.42 -18.36
CA GLU A 232 -2.69 2.82 -19.70
C GLU A 232 -2.22 1.37 -19.66
N LYS A 233 -1.21 1.04 -18.85
CA LYS A 233 -0.73 -0.34 -18.65
C LYS A 233 -1.78 -1.23 -17.96
N ALA A 234 -2.55 -0.67 -17.04
CA ALA A 234 -3.70 -1.35 -16.46
C ALA A 234 -4.88 -1.47 -17.45
N GLU A 235 -5.02 -0.51 -18.38
CA GLU A 235 -6.06 -0.47 -19.42
C GLU A 235 -5.77 -1.36 -20.64
N GLY A 236 -4.49 -1.63 -20.95
CA GLY A 236 -4.05 -2.43 -22.10
C GLY A 236 -4.51 -3.90 -22.10
N ALA A 237 -5.06 -4.39 -20.99
CA ALA A 237 -5.74 -5.68 -20.90
C ALA A 237 -7.22 -5.53 -21.30
N GLN A 238 -7.53 -5.64 -22.60
CA GLN A 238 -8.80 -5.39 -23.32
C GLN A 238 -10.19 -5.51 -22.61
N ASP A 239 -11.12 -4.67 -23.10
CA ASP A 239 -12.62 -4.65 -23.16
C ASP A 239 -13.46 -5.14 -21.97
N PHE A 240 -13.10 -6.27 -21.35
CA PHE A 240 -13.69 -6.71 -20.08
C PHE A 240 -13.26 -5.82 -18.91
N VAL A 241 -12.03 -5.28 -18.98
CA VAL A 241 -11.49 -4.35 -17.98
C VAL A 241 -12.21 -3.00 -18.02
N THR A 242 -12.71 -2.54 -19.17
CA THR A 242 -13.51 -1.30 -19.26
C THR A 242 -14.86 -1.44 -18.56
N ARG A 243 -15.54 -2.58 -18.74
CA ARG A 243 -16.78 -2.90 -17.99
C ARG A 243 -16.49 -3.13 -16.50
N ALA A 244 -15.38 -3.78 -16.17
CA ALA A 244 -14.95 -3.94 -14.80
C ALA A 244 -14.58 -2.60 -14.15
N LYS A 245 -13.98 -1.65 -14.88
CA LYS A 245 -13.66 -0.29 -14.43
C LYS A 245 -14.91 0.50 -14.10
N LEU A 246 -15.89 0.52 -15.01
CA LEU A 246 -17.22 1.08 -14.75
C LEU A 246 -17.92 0.39 -13.56
N GLY A 247 -17.78 -0.93 -13.44
CA GLY A 247 -18.32 -1.71 -12.33
C GLY A 247 -17.67 -1.37 -10.99
N VAL A 248 -16.34 -1.36 -10.90
CA VAL A 248 -15.56 -1.01 -9.71
C VAL A 248 -15.81 0.43 -9.32
N GLN A 249 -15.81 1.36 -10.28
CA GLN A 249 -16.12 2.76 -10.03
C GLN A 249 -17.55 2.91 -9.49
N HIS A 250 -18.55 2.27 -10.11
CA HIS A 250 -19.93 2.31 -9.63
C HIS A 250 -20.08 1.66 -8.25
N MET A 251 -19.37 0.56 -7.99
CA MET A 251 -19.43 -0.18 -6.72
C MET A 251 -18.73 0.55 -5.58
N VAL A 252 -17.56 1.15 -5.82
CA VAL A 252 -16.86 2.00 -4.85
C VAL A 252 -17.67 3.26 -4.57
N GLN A 253 -18.27 3.89 -5.58
CA GLN A 253 -19.09 5.09 -5.39
C GLN A 253 -20.43 4.80 -4.69
N LYS A 254 -21.06 3.65 -4.97
CA LYS A 254 -22.40 3.31 -4.46
C LYS A 254 -22.37 2.56 -3.13
N VAL A 255 -21.39 1.69 -2.93
CA VAL A 255 -21.29 0.79 -1.77
C VAL A 255 -20.19 1.23 -0.79
N GLY A 256 -19.25 2.07 -1.23
CA GLY A 256 -18.20 2.62 -0.38
C GLY A 256 -17.30 1.53 0.19
N PHE A 257 -17.23 1.43 1.52
CA PHE A 257 -16.38 0.50 2.25
C PHE A 257 -16.52 -0.97 1.79
N PHE A 258 -17.75 -1.49 1.67
CA PHE A 258 -17.97 -2.88 1.26
C PHE A 258 -17.65 -3.12 -0.21
N GLY A 259 -17.75 -2.09 -1.05
CA GLY A 259 -17.31 -2.14 -2.45
C GLY A 259 -15.80 -2.34 -2.55
N ILE A 260 -15.04 -1.55 -1.80
CA ILE A 260 -13.58 -1.68 -1.71
C ILE A 260 -13.18 -3.06 -1.17
N MET A 261 -13.87 -3.54 -0.13
CA MET A 261 -13.62 -4.84 0.49
C MET A 261 -13.82 -5.99 -0.51
N ALA A 262 -14.89 -5.94 -1.30
CA ALA A 262 -15.15 -6.95 -2.33
C ALA A 262 -14.10 -6.90 -3.45
N CYS A 263 -13.72 -5.71 -3.94
CA CYS A 263 -12.62 -5.56 -4.90
C CYS A 263 -11.30 -6.14 -4.35
N ALA A 264 -11.04 -5.96 -3.06
CA ALA A 264 -9.83 -6.48 -2.42
C ALA A 264 -9.82 -7.99 -2.19
N SER A 265 -10.99 -8.62 -2.20
CA SER A 265 -11.15 -10.07 -2.02
C SER A 265 -10.95 -10.84 -3.33
N ILE A 266 -10.94 -10.16 -4.49
CA ILE A 266 -10.88 -10.73 -5.85
C ILE A 266 -9.42 -10.57 -6.39
N PRO A 267 -8.96 -11.34 -7.40
CA PRO A 267 -7.62 -11.27 -7.99
C PRO A 267 -7.00 -9.87 -8.12
N ASN A 268 -5.68 -9.82 -7.92
CA ASN A 268 -4.89 -8.60 -7.73
C ASN A 268 -5.12 -7.46 -8.75
N PRO A 269 -5.35 -7.68 -10.06
CA PRO A 269 -5.62 -6.58 -11.00
C PRO A 269 -6.81 -5.70 -10.62
N LEU A 270 -7.85 -6.28 -10.00
CA LEU A 270 -9.04 -5.54 -9.55
C LEU A 270 -8.75 -4.68 -8.31
N PHE A 271 -7.80 -5.11 -7.47
CA PHE A 271 -7.35 -4.34 -6.34
C PHE A 271 -6.56 -3.11 -6.79
N ASP A 272 -5.60 -3.27 -7.70
CA ASP A 272 -4.75 -2.16 -8.16
C ASP A 272 -5.62 -1.06 -8.78
N LEU A 273 -6.62 -1.45 -9.58
CA LEU A 273 -7.62 -0.57 -10.14
C LEU A 273 -8.47 0.13 -9.06
N ALA A 274 -8.91 -0.61 -8.04
CA ALA A 274 -9.64 -0.03 -6.92
C ALA A 274 -8.78 0.96 -6.12
N GLY A 275 -7.49 0.68 -5.94
CA GLY A 275 -6.52 1.56 -5.29
C GLY A 275 -6.38 2.89 -6.00
N ILE A 276 -6.13 2.84 -7.32
CA ILE A 276 -6.05 4.04 -8.18
C ILE A 276 -7.36 4.84 -8.11
N THR A 277 -8.49 4.16 -8.28
CA THR A 277 -9.82 4.79 -8.26
C THR A 277 -10.10 5.45 -6.90
N CYS A 278 -9.82 4.78 -5.80
CA CYS A 278 -10.01 5.31 -4.45
C CYS A 278 -9.10 6.49 -4.14
N GLY A 279 -7.85 6.46 -4.61
CA GLY A 279 -6.90 7.56 -4.48
C GLY A 279 -7.37 8.78 -5.27
N HIS A 280 -7.76 8.59 -6.54
CA HIS A 280 -8.27 9.65 -7.41
C HIS A 280 -9.55 10.31 -6.85
N PHE A 281 -10.46 9.53 -6.25
CA PHE A 281 -11.67 10.06 -5.61
C PHE A 281 -11.46 10.53 -4.16
N LEU A 282 -10.22 10.57 -3.67
CA LEU A 282 -9.85 11.05 -2.34
C LEU A 282 -10.56 10.32 -1.18
N VAL A 283 -10.90 9.04 -1.36
CA VAL A 283 -11.50 8.21 -0.29
C VAL A 283 -10.58 8.26 0.95
N PRO A 284 -11.10 8.39 2.19
CA PRO A 284 -10.26 8.40 3.39
C PRO A 284 -9.39 7.16 3.52
N PHE A 285 -8.13 7.34 3.95
CA PHE A 285 -7.15 6.24 4.06
C PHE A 285 -7.69 5.08 4.90
N TRP A 286 -8.28 5.36 6.07
CA TRP A 286 -8.77 4.31 6.97
C TRP A 286 -9.94 3.50 6.37
N THR A 287 -10.77 4.12 5.54
CA THR A 287 -11.87 3.44 4.84
C THR A 287 -11.31 2.49 3.79
N PHE A 288 -10.32 2.95 3.02
CA PHE A 288 -9.64 2.13 2.03
C PHE A 288 -8.84 1.02 2.72
N PHE A 289 -7.87 1.36 3.56
CA PHE A 289 -6.97 0.42 4.23
C PHE A 289 -7.74 -0.62 5.05
N GLY A 290 -8.74 -0.20 5.84
CA GLY A 290 -9.55 -1.13 6.62
C GLY A 290 -10.30 -2.14 5.75
N ALA A 291 -10.92 -1.68 4.66
CA ALA A 291 -11.61 -2.56 3.72
C ALA A 291 -10.64 -3.53 3.02
N THR A 292 -9.46 -3.05 2.64
CA THR A 292 -8.42 -3.87 2.02
C THR A 292 -7.83 -4.91 2.97
N LEU A 293 -7.61 -4.54 4.24
CA LEU A 293 -7.10 -5.44 5.27
C LEU A 293 -8.11 -6.56 5.54
N ILE A 294 -9.39 -6.24 5.69
CA ILE A 294 -10.44 -7.23 5.89
C ILE A 294 -10.59 -8.12 4.64
N GLY A 295 -10.60 -7.53 3.44
CA GLY A 295 -10.70 -8.27 2.20
C GLY A 295 -9.54 -9.27 2.00
N LYS A 296 -8.30 -8.87 2.32
CA LYS A 296 -7.11 -9.70 2.05
C LYS A 296 -6.69 -10.59 3.22
N ALA A 297 -6.61 -10.04 4.42
CA ALA A 297 -6.13 -10.77 5.59
C ALA A 297 -7.19 -11.68 6.21
N ILE A 298 -8.48 -11.42 5.94
CA ILE A 298 -9.58 -12.22 6.49
C ILE A 298 -10.29 -12.97 5.35
N ILE A 299 -10.99 -12.27 4.45
CA ILE A 299 -11.90 -12.92 3.49
C ILE A 299 -11.12 -13.79 2.49
N LYS A 300 -10.17 -13.19 1.77
CA LYS A 300 -9.36 -13.89 0.75
C LYS A 300 -8.58 -15.04 1.36
N MET A 301 -7.96 -14.83 2.53
CA MET A 301 -7.24 -15.86 3.27
C MET A 301 -8.14 -17.06 3.60
N HIS A 302 -9.36 -16.84 4.13
CA HIS A 302 -10.26 -17.95 4.46
C HIS A 302 -10.71 -18.71 3.21
N ILE A 303 -11.00 -18.00 2.12
CA ILE A 303 -11.35 -18.64 0.83
C ILE A 303 -10.17 -19.47 0.30
N GLN A 304 -8.97 -18.90 0.26
CA GLN A 304 -7.77 -19.59 -0.24
C GLN A 304 -7.44 -20.84 0.59
N LEU A 305 -7.55 -20.76 1.92
CA LEU A 305 -7.37 -21.92 2.79
C LEU A 305 -8.44 -22.99 2.55
N GLN A 306 -9.71 -22.62 2.47
CA GLN A 306 -10.79 -23.59 2.21
C GLN A 306 -10.57 -24.33 0.89
N PHE A 307 -10.18 -23.63 -0.18
CA PHE A 307 -9.86 -24.28 -1.47
C PHE A 307 -8.65 -25.22 -1.36
N GLN A 308 -7.55 -24.76 -0.76
CA GLN A 308 -6.35 -25.59 -0.56
C GLN A 308 -6.65 -26.87 0.22
N PHE A 309 -7.53 -26.80 1.22
CA PHE A 309 -7.92 -27.95 2.03
C PHE A 309 -8.86 -28.91 1.30
N LEU A 310 -9.82 -28.41 0.51
CA LEU A 310 -10.67 -29.26 -0.34
C LEU A 310 -9.83 -30.05 -1.35
N ASP A 311 -8.84 -29.41 -1.95
CA ASP A 311 -7.91 -30.09 -2.87
C ASP A 311 -7.07 -31.16 -2.13
N PHE A 312 -6.64 -30.88 -0.90
CA PHE A 312 -5.93 -31.85 -0.06
C PHE A 312 -6.80 -33.04 0.35
N GLU A 313 -8.06 -32.81 0.75
CA GLU A 313 -9.01 -33.88 1.11
C GLU A 313 -9.37 -34.75 -0.10
N TYR A 314 -9.55 -34.13 -1.28
CA TYR A 314 -9.73 -34.84 -2.54
C TYR A 314 -8.51 -35.70 -2.89
N TYR A 315 -7.29 -35.16 -2.72
CA TYR A 315 -6.06 -35.91 -2.94
C TYR A 315 -5.92 -37.08 -1.95
N SER A 316 -6.13 -36.84 -0.65
CA SER A 316 -6.07 -37.90 0.37
C SER A 316 -7.08 -39.02 0.11
N SER A 317 -8.30 -38.67 -0.33
CA SER A 317 -9.36 -39.64 -0.64
C SER A 317 -9.11 -40.44 -1.93
N SER A 318 -8.27 -39.94 -2.83
CA SER A 318 -7.92 -40.62 -4.09
C SER A 318 -6.69 -41.53 -3.99
N VAL A 319 -5.88 -41.34 -2.95
CA VAL A 319 -4.69 -42.15 -2.63
C VAL A 319 -4.99 -43.25 -1.59
N SER A 320 -6.16 -43.19 -0.94
CA SER A 320 -6.69 -44.22 -0.04
C SER A 320 -7.48 -45.29 -0.79
#